data_AF-A0A1H9KCN1-F1
#
_entry.id   AF-A0A1H9KCN1-F1
#
_cell.length_a   1.000
_cell.length_b   1.000
_cell.length_c   1.000
_cell.angle_alpha   90.00
_cell.angle_beta   90.00
_cell.angle_gamma   90.00
#
_symmetry.space_group_name_H-M   'P 1'
#
loop_
_entity.id
_entity.type
_entity.pdbx_description
1 polymer ?
#
loop_
_entity_poly.entity_id
_entity_poly.type
_entity_poly.pdbx_seq_one_letter_code
_entity_poly.pdbx_strand_id
1 'polypeptide(L)'
;MVAQTQQGRYELTPYAPHAYVFTTERGNTYIVRFIRYWQEEVVELYIKKELEVFEIYFEVMEIKDKGYDRRIQFTIIGAIVDFLAENDRVGFFDIKREDGRGLELLRVYRIWLKMYERNRKEKSIMLNRIVSIPDQFDSHIACLVHPNNKSFKGQNVDQLMDSVLKEIFPRATLTPF
;
A
#
# COMPACT_ATOMS: atom_id res chain seq x y z
N MET A 1 -4.57 -19.18 -17.02
CA MET A 1 -3.72 -20.05 -16.19
C MET A 1 -3.25 -19.25 -14.99
N VAL A 2 -3.98 -19.29 -13.88
CA VAL A 2 -3.66 -18.56 -12.64
C VAL A 2 -3.65 -19.60 -11.52
N ALA A 3 -2.54 -20.31 -11.38
CA ALA A 3 -2.37 -21.29 -10.31
C ALA A 3 -0.87 -21.54 -10.10
N GLN A 4 -0.18 -20.66 -9.37
CA GLN A 4 1.11 -21.01 -8.77
C GLN A 4 1.59 -20.09 -7.62
N THR A 5 0.79 -19.11 -7.16
CA THR A 5 1.22 -18.17 -6.10
C THR A 5 0.63 -18.45 -4.71
N GLN A 6 -0.25 -19.45 -4.53
CA GLN A 6 -0.92 -19.69 -3.24
C GLN A 6 -0.09 -20.51 -2.22
N GLN A 7 0.99 -21.20 -2.62
CA GLN A 7 1.75 -22.09 -1.71
C GLN A 7 2.53 -21.42 -0.57
N GLY A 8 2.53 -20.08 -0.46
CA GLY A 8 3.32 -19.34 0.54
C GLY A 8 2.54 -18.36 1.42
N ARG A 9 1.20 -18.37 1.35
CA ARG A 9 0.34 -17.38 2.02
C ARG A 9 -0.62 -18.06 3.00
N TYR A 10 -1.13 -17.29 3.94
CA TYR A 10 -2.32 -17.65 4.72
C TYR A 10 -3.57 -17.31 3.93
N GLU A 11 -4.64 -18.03 4.24
CA GLU A 11 -5.95 -17.75 3.70
C GLU A 11 -6.47 -16.41 4.25
N LEU A 12 -6.95 -15.56 3.35
CA LEU A 12 -7.52 -14.26 3.68
C LEU A 12 -9.04 -14.40 3.73
N THR A 13 -9.63 -14.04 4.86
CA THR A 13 -11.09 -14.01 5.04
C THR A 13 -11.56 -12.55 5.01
N PRO A 14 -12.66 -12.22 4.31
CA PRO A 14 -13.26 -10.89 4.41
C PRO A 14 -13.67 -10.57 5.85
N TYR A 15 -13.26 -9.41 6.34
CA TYR A 15 -13.58 -8.92 7.70
C TYR A 15 -14.56 -7.74 7.66
N ALA A 16 -14.36 -6.82 6.72
CA ALA A 16 -15.22 -5.66 6.45
C ALA A 16 -15.03 -5.22 4.98
N PRO A 17 -15.79 -4.23 4.47
CA PRO A 17 -15.52 -3.66 3.14
C PRO A 17 -14.06 -3.24 3.02
N HIS A 18 -13.38 -3.76 2.01
CA HIS A 18 -11.95 -3.54 1.77
C HIS A 18 -11.05 -3.86 2.99
N ALA A 19 -11.43 -4.84 3.82
CA ALA A 19 -10.61 -5.32 4.92
C ALA A 19 -10.62 -6.85 5.00
N TYR A 20 -9.43 -7.42 5.22
CA TYR A 20 -9.22 -8.87 5.26
C TYR A 20 -8.49 -9.25 6.55
N VAL A 21 -8.85 -10.41 7.09
CA VAL A 21 -8.21 -11.01 8.28
C VAL A 21 -7.57 -12.33 7.90
N PHE A 22 -6.44 -12.65 8.52
CA PHE A 22 -5.86 -14.00 8.48
C PHE A 22 -5.30 -14.38 9.84
N THR A 23 -5.37 -15.68 10.14
CA THR A 23 -4.81 -16.27 11.35
C THR A 23 -3.73 -17.26 10.96
N THR A 24 -2.58 -17.21 11.64
CA THR A 24 -1.45 -18.11 11.40
C THR A 24 -1.69 -19.47 12.05
N GLU A 25 -0.91 -20.48 11.66
CA GLU A 25 -0.93 -21.80 12.31
C GLU A 25 -0.57 -21.74 13.81
N ARG A 26 0.10 -20.67 14.24
CA ARG A 26 0.45 -20.43 15.65
C ARG A 26 -0.60 -19.61 16.41
N GLY A 27 -1.73 -19.29 15.78
CA GLY A 27 -2.83 -18.55 16.39
C GLY A 27 -2.64 -17.03 16.47
N ASN A 28 -1.68 -16.45 15.73
CA ASN A 28 -1.58 -14.99 15.62
C ASN A 28 -2.58 -14.49 14.59
N THR A 29 -3.28 -13.39 14.87
CA THR A 29 -4.33 -12.86 14.01
C THR A 29 -3.99 -11.42 13.59
N TYR A 30 -4.14 -11.16 12.30
CA TYR A 30 -3.77 -9.89 11.68
C TYR A 30 -4.87 -9.40 10.73
N ILE A 31 -5.04 -8.07 10.66
CA ILE A 31 -5.92 -7.42 9.70
C ILE A 31 -5.09 -6.61 8.70
N VAL A 32 -5.48 -6.66 7.43
CA VAL A 32 -5.07 -5.72 6.39
C VAL A 32 -6.32 -4.94 5.97
N ARG A 33 -6.29 -3.61 6.11
CA ARG A 33 -7.43 -2.72 5.80
C ARG A 33 -7.02 -1.69 4.75
N PHE A 34 -7.91 -1.43 3.81
CA PHE A 34 -7.76 -0.40 2.79
C PHE A 34 -8.86 0.64 2.99
N ILE A 35 -8.48 1.86 3.40
CA ILE A 35 -9.42 2.95 3.65
C ILE A 35 -9.42 3.85 2.42
N ARG A 36 -10.56 3.96 1.73
CA ARG A 36 -10.69 4.84 0.57
C ARG A 36 -10.54 6.29 1.04
N TYR A 37 -9.63 7.04 0.42
CA TYR A 37 -9.55 8.47 0.66
C TYR A 37 -10.70 9.14 -0.11
N TRP A 38 -11.66 9.72 0.60
CA TRP A 38 -12.87 10.31 0.01
C TRP A 38 -12.75 11.83 0.01
N GLN A 39 -12.33 12.40 -1.12
CA GLN A 39 -12.82 13.70 -1.57
C GLN A 39 -13.62 13.43 -2.83
N GLU A 40 -14.92 13.70 -2.79
CA GLU A 40 -15.92 13.14 -3.71
C GLU A 40 -15.78 13.58 -5.18
N GLU A 41 -14.88 14.49 -5.56
CA GLU A 41 -14.87 15.05 -6.93
C GLU A 41 -13.49 15.44 -7.50
N VAL A 42 -12.34 14.99 -6.95
CA VAL A 42 -11.06 15.67 -7.25
C VAL A 42 -10.10 14.91 -8.20
N VAL A 43 -10.08 13.57 -8.22
CA VAL A 43 -9.06 12.85 -9.01
C VAL A 43 -9.33 12.82 -10.53
N GLU A 44 -10.59 13.02 -10.91
CA GLU A 44 -10.99 13.03 -12.32
C GLU A 44 -10.31 14.19 -13.10
N LEU A 45 -10.00 15.29 -12.41
CA LEU A 45 -9.46 16.52 -13.00
C LEU A 45 -8.03 16.37 -13.56
N TYR A 46 -7.21 15.47 -13.03
CA TYR A 46 -5.79 15.36 -13.41
C TYR A 46 -5.47 14.13 -14.26
N ILE A 47 -6.26 13.06 -14.13
CA ILE A 47 -6.00 11.77 -14.80
C ILE A 47 -7.03 11.44 -15.89
N LYS A 48 -8.10 12.26 -16.02
CA LYS A 48 -9.24 12.04 -16.93
C LYS A 48 -9.95 10.69 -16.72
N LYS A 49 -9.79 10.12 -15.54
CA LYS A 49 -10.37 8.85 -15.09
C LYS A 49 -10.54 8.90 -13.58
N GLU A 50 -11.58 8.25 -13.07
CA GLU A 50 -11.75 8.01 -11.65
C GLU A 50 -10.63 7.08 -11.17
N LEU A 51 -9.74 7.60 -10.32
CA LEU A 51 -8.69 6.81 -9.66
C LEU A 51 -9.16 6.52 -8.24
N GLU A 52 -9.17 5.25 -7.87
CA GLU A 52 -9.48 4.88 -6.49
C GLU A 52 -8.20 4.93 -5.64
N VAL A 53 -8.15 5.88 -4.71
CA VAL A 53 -7.01 6.07 -3.81
C VAL A 53 -7.32 5.48 -2.43
N PHE A 54 -6.42 4.66 -1.91
CA PHE A 54 -6.57 3.98 -0.63
C PHE A 54 -5.36 4.19 0.28
N GLU A 55 -5.63 4.43 1.56
CA GLU A 55 -4.63 4.29 2.61
C GLU A 55 -4.59 2.83 3.10
N ILE A 56 -3.38 2.28 3.24
CA ILE A 56 -3.14 0.89 3.61
C ILE A 56 -2.77 0.79 5.08
N TYR A 57 -3.56 0.05 5.84
CA TYR A 57 -3.33 -0.24 7.25
C TYR A 57 -3.05 -1.73 7.48
N PHE A 58 -2.13 -2.00 8.40
CA PHE A 58 -1.84 -3.32 8.92
C PHE A 58 -1.95 -3.28 10.44
N GLU A 59 -2.82 -4.14 10.99
CA GLU A 59 -3.13 -4.19 12.41
C GLU A 59 -2.87 -5.59 12.97
N VAL A 60 -2.30 -5.63 14.17
CA VAL A 60 -2.13 -6.86 14.94
C VAL A 60 -3.32 -6.98 15.88
N MET A 61 -4.20 -7.97 15.64
CA MET A 61 -5.34 -8.21 16.54
C MET A 61 -4.91 -8.99 17.77
N GLU A 62 -4.14 -10.07 17.55
CA GLU A 62 -3.77 -11.00 18.61
C GLU A 62 -2.43 -11.66 18.31
N ILE A 63 -1.56 -11.73 19.33
CA ILE A 63 -0.29 -12.46 19.27
C ILE A 63 -0.30 -13.53 20.35
N LYS A 64 -0.28 -14.80 19.93
CA LYS A 64 -0.10 -15.98 20.79
C LYS A 64 1.35 -16.45 20.81
N ASP A 65 2.08 -16.28 19.70
CA ASP A 65 3.47 -16.72 19.54
C ASP A 65 4.30 -15.66 18.81
N LYS A 66 5.53 -15.40 19.27
CA LYS A 66 6.42 -14.37 18.70
C LYS A 66 7.48 -14.92 17.74
N GLY A 67 7.44 -16.21 17.41
CA GLY A 67 8.41 -16.80 16.51
C GLY A 67 8.32 -16.23 15.10
N TYR A 68 9.47 -16.15 14.43
CA TYR A 68 9.55 -15.62 13.07
C TYR A 68 8.76 -16.50 12.09
N ASP A 69 7.88 -15.86 11.32
CA ASP A 69 7.12 -16.49 10.27
C ASP A 69 7.07 -15.61 9.01
N ARG A 70 7.80 -16.04 7.98
CA ARG A 70 7.87 -15.33 6.70
C ARG A 70 6.54 -15.29 5.95
N ARG A 71 5.62 -16.26 6.17
CA ARG A 71 4.35 -16.32 5.45
C ARG A 71 3.46 -15.13 5.77
N ILE A 72 3.57 -14.56 6.98
CA ILE A 72 2.89 -13.33 7.37
C ILE A 72 3.22 -12.20 6.38
N GLN A 73 4.51 -12.01 6.09
CA GLN A 73 5.02 -10.96 5.20
C GLN A 73 4.49 -11.14 3.77
N PHE A 74 4.56 -12.37 3.24
CA PHE A 74 4.02 -12.71 1.92
C PHE A 74 2.49 -12.56 1.86
N THR A 75 1.79 -12.83 2.95
CA THR A 75 0.34 -12.69 3.02
C THR A 75 -0.07 -11.23 2.98
N ILE A 76 0.57 -10.38 3.79
CA ILE A 76 0.30 -8.93 3.84
C ILE A 76 0.58 -8.28 2.48
N ILE A 77 1.81 -8.42 1.97
CA ILE A 77 2.17 -7.82 0.67
C ILE A 77 1.34 -8.41 -0.47
N GLY A 78 1.05 -9.71 -0.42
CA GLY A 78 0.18 -10.34 -1.39
C GLY A 78 -1.22 -9.76 -1.39
N ALA A 79 -1.82 -9.54 -0.22
CA ALA A 79 -3.13 -8.90 -0.09
C ALA A 79 -3.12 -7.49 -0.70
N ILE A 80 -2.08 -6.71 -0.42
CA ILE A 80 -1.92 -5.34 -0.94
C ILE A 80 -1.78 -5.34 -2.46
N VAL A 81 -0.89 -6.17 -2.98
CA VAL A 81 -0.62 -6.26 -4.43
C VAL A 81 -1.86 -6.74 -5.19
N ASP A 82 -2.55 -7.75 -4.67
CA ASP A 82 -3.79 -8.28 -5.28
C ASP A 82 -4.89 -7.22 -5.25
N PHE A 83 -5.07 -6.51 -4.12
CA PHE A 83 -6.06 -5.45 -3.98
C PHE A 83 -5.83 -4.30 -4.96
N LEU A 84 -4.58 -3.86 -5.13
CA LEU A 84 -4.20 -2.77 -6.04
C LEU A 84 -4.21 -3.16 -7.52
N ALA A 85 -4.29 -4.46 -7.84
CA ALA A 85 -4.36 -4.92 -9.23
C ALA A 85 -5.74 -4.67 -9.88
N GLU A 86 -6.74 -4.31 -9.08
CA GLU A 86 -8.11 -4.04 -9.52
C GLU A 86 -8.37 -2.54 -9.73
N ASN A 87 -9.32 -2.21 -10.60
CA ASN A 87 -9.94 -0.88 -10.76
C ASN A 87 -8.99 0.33 -10.78
N ASP A 88 -7.81 0.19 -11.38
CA ASP A 88 -6.80 1.26 -11.45
C ASP A 88 -6.50 1.90 -10.07
N ARG A 89 -6.51 1.09 -9.01
CA ARG A 89 -6.27 1.52 -7.63
C ARG A 89 -4.85 2.01 -7.38
N VAL A 90 -4.72 2.93 -6.45
CA VAL A 90 -3.45 3.40 -5.87
C VAL A 90 -3.51 3.27 -4.36
N GLY A 91 -2.45 2.72 -3.78
CA GLY A 91 -2.32 2.57 -2.33
C GLY A 91 -1.24 3.49 -1.78
N PHE A 92 -1.41 4.00 -0.57
CA PHE A 92 -0.33 4.68 0.15
C PHE A 92 -0.25 4.23 1.61
N PHE A 93 0.94 4.37 2.18
CA PHE A 93 1.20 4.22 3.60
C PHE A 93 1.58 5.58 4.16
N ASP A 94 0.85 6.09 5.15
CA ASP A 94 1.43 7.10 6.04
C ASP A 94 2.43 6.39 6.97
N ILE A 95 3.69 6.73 6.77
CA ILE A 95 4.82 6.11 7.45
C ILE A 95 5.06 6.80 8.79
N LYS A 96 4.44 7.95 9.05
CA LYS A 96 4.70 8.68 10.28
C LYS A 96 4.10 7.94 11.48
N ARG A 97 4.98 7.58 12.41
CA ARG A 97 4.62 6.99 13.71
C ARG A 97 5.24 7.82 14.81
N GLU A 98 4.50 8.01 15.90
CA GLU A 98 4.97 8.73 17.10
C GLU A 98 6.26 8.12 17.70
N ASP A 99 6.51 6.84 17.45
CA ASP A 99 7.69 6.11 17.94
C ASP A 99 8.94 6.24 17.05
N GLY A 100 8.88 7.02 15.95
CA GLY A 100 10.00 7.27 15.05
C GLY A 100 10.41 6.08 14.15
N ARG A 101 9.76 4.91 14.27
CA ARG A 101 10.13 3.69 13.53
C ARG A 101 9.48 3.57 12.14
N GLY A 102 8.79 4.62 11.71
CA GLY A 102 8.18 4.71 10.38
C GLY A 102 9.14 4.33 9.26
N LEU A 103 10.29 4.99 9.19
CA LEU A 103 11.27 4.80 8.12
C LEU A 103 11.80 3.34 8.06
N GLU A 104 11.93 2.69 9.22
CA GLU A 104 12.31 1.28 9.30
C GLU A 104 11.22 0.37 8.72
N LEU A 105 9.95 0.64 9.04
CA LEU A 105 8.82 -0.09 8.48
C LEU A 105 8.74 0.05 6.96
N LEU A 106 8.99 1.24 6.42
CA LEU A 106 9.04 1.45 4.97
C LEU A 106 10.14 0.60 4.32
N ARG A 107 11.35 0.59 4.91
CA ARG A 107 12.45 -0.26 4.43
C ARG A 107 12.05 -1.73 4.43
N VAL A 108 11.35 -2.17 5.46
CA VAL A 108 10.83 -3.54 5.59
C VAL A 108 9.80 -3.85 4.50
N TYR A 109 8.83 -2.96 4.24
CA TYR A 109 7.85 -3.15 3.17
C TYR A 109 8.49 -3.20 1.78
N ARG A 110 9.50 -2.36 1.51
CA ARG A 110 10.28 -2.44 0.25
C ARG A 110 10.96 -3.79 0.09
N ILE A 111 11.52 -4.35 1.15
CA ILE A 111 12.14 -5.68 1.13
C ILE A 111 11.09 -6.75 0.84
N TRP A 112 9.95 -6.71 1.54
CA TRP A 112 8.87 -7.69 1.35
C TRP A 112 8.30 -7.63 -0.07
N LEU A 113 8.09 -6.44 -0.62
CA LEU A 113 7.63 -6.26 -2.01
C LEU A 113 8.63 -6.85 -3.01
N LYS A 114 9.93 -6.54 -2.87
CA LYS A 114 10.97 -7.12 -3.73
C LYS A 114 11.02 -8.64 -3.66
N MET A 115 10.85 -9.21 -2.46
CA MET A 115 10.81 -10.66 -2.26
C MET A 115 9.57 -11.29 -2.89
N TYR A 116 8.39 -10.71 -2.65
CA TYR A 116 7.11 -11.17 -3.18
C TYR A 116 7.10 -11.16 -4.70
N GLU A 117 7.63 -10.09 -5.31
CA GLU A 117 7.61 -9.94 -6.75
C GLU A 117 8.81 -10.58 -7.44
N ARG A 118 9.80 -11.15 -6.74
CA ARG A 118 11.11 -11.58 -7.29
C ARG A 118 11.05 -12.25 -8.67
N ASN A 119 10.09 -13.16 -8.87
CA ASN A 119 9.95 -13.94 -10.11
C ASN A 119 8.91 -13.38 -11.11
N ARG A 120 8.23 -12.28 -10.79
CA ARG A 120 7.29 -11.59 -11.69
C ARG A 120 8.04 -10.79 -12.75
N LYS A 121 7.52 -10.79 -13.99
CA LYS A 121 8.06 -10.02 -15.12
C LYS A 121 7.83 -8.52 -14.95
N GLU A 122 6.64 -8.15 -14.51
CA GLU A 122 6.26 -6.78 -14.20
C GLU A 122 6.26 -6.59 -12.68
N LYS A 123 6.73 -5.42 -12.22
CA LYS A 123 6.92 -5.08 -10.81
C LYS A 123 6.06 -3.89 -10.44
N SER A 124 5.58 -3.85 -9.21
CA SER A 124 4.91 -2.67 -8.67
C SER A 124 5.91 -1.55 -8.44
N ILE A 125 5.42 -0.32 -8.57
CA ILE A 125 6.23 0.88 -8.40
C ILE A 125 5.91 1.46 -7.03
N MET A 126 6.95 1.63 -6.20
CA MET A 126 6.83 2.27 -4.89
C MET A 126 7.62 3.59 -4.88
N LEU A 127 6.90 4.70 -4.72
CA LEU A 127 7.47 6.05 -4.64
C LEU A 127 7.29 6.61 -3.24
N ASN A 128 8.36 7.22 -2.73
CA ASN A 128 8.36 7.86 -1.43
C ASN A 128 8.30 9.38 -1.60
N ARG A 129 7.52 10.05 -0.76
CA ARG A 129 7.45 11.51 -0.67
C ARG A 129 7.36 11.98 0.78
N ILE A 130 8.14 12.99 1.11
CA ILE A 130 7.89 13.84 2.27
C ILE A 130 6.81 14.83 1.82
N VAL A 131 5.71 14.85 2.55
CA VAL A 131 4.57 15.74 2.35
C VAL A 131 4.60 16.78 3.46
N SER A 132 5.03 17.99 3.10
CA SER A 132 5.14 19.12 4.02
C SER A 132 3.97 20.07 3.83
N ILE A 133 3.11 20.18 4.85
CA ILE A 133 1.99 21.12 4.86
C ILE A 133 2.34 22.27 5.81
N PRO A 134 2.22 23.55 5.39
CA PRO A 134 2.49 24.68 6.27
C PRO A 134 1.71 24.58 7.59
N ASP A 135 2.36 24.93 8.69
CA ASP A 135 1.80 24.92 10.05
C ASP A 135 1.37 23.52 10.56
N GLN A 136 1.73 22.47 9.83
CA GLN A 136 1.56 21.08 10.24
C GLN A 136 2.91 20.38 10.22
N PHE A 137 2.95 19.19 10.81
CA PHE A 137 4.16 18.40 10.76
C PHE A 137 4.27 17.62 9.44
N ASP A 138 5.49 17.46 8.94
CA ASP A 138 5.77 16.66 7.74
C ASP A 138 5.29 15.22 7.88
N SER A 139 4.64 14.72 6.84
CA SER A 139 4.22 13.33 6.72
C SER A 139 5.14 12.60 5.74
N HIS A 140 5.54 11.37 6.07
CA HIS A 140 6.36 10.56 5.17
C HIS A 140 5.43 9.54 4.53
N ILE A 141 5.32 9.55 3.20
CA ILE A 141 4.35 8.72 2.50
C ILE A 141 5.07 7.83 1.52
N ALA A 142 4.68 6.55 1.48
CA ALA A 142 5.03 5.66 0.38
C ALA A 142 3.78 5.32 -0.41
N CYS A 143 3.78 5.71 -1.68
CA CYS A 143 2.75 5.36 -2.65
C CYS A 143 3.16 4.09 -3.38
N LEU A 144 2.21 3.19 -3.62
CA LEU A 144 2.37 1.93 -4.31
C LEU A 144 1.34 1.84 -5.45
N VAL A 145 1.84 1.53 -6.64
CA VAL A 145 1.03 1.33 -7.84
C VAL A 145 1.35 -0.02 -8.46
N HIS A 146 0.31 -0.81 -8.73
CA HIS A 146 0.44 -2.09 -9.42
C HIS A 146 0.79 -1.88 -10.90
N PRO A 147 1.62 -2.72 -11.55
CA PRO A 147 2.01 -2.54 -12.95
C PRO A 147 0.84 -2.57 -13.94
N ASN A 148 -0.26 -3.23 -13.59
CA ASN A 148 -1.47 -3.28 -14.44
C ASN A 148 -2.33 -2.01 -14.37
N ASN A 149 -1.99 -1.03 -13.53
CA ASN A 149 -2.74 0.20 -13.43
C ASN A 149 -2.66 0.98 -14.75
N LYS A 150 -3.78 1.09 -15.45
CA LYS A 150 -3.88 1.67 -16.79
C LYS A 150 -3.72 3.18 -16.75
N SER A 151 -4.07 3.84 -15.65
CA SER A 151 -3.90 5.29 -15.47
C SER A 151 -2.42 5.68 -15.45
N PHE A 152 -1.55 4.80 -14.94
CA PHE A 152 -0.11 5.05 -14.83
C PHE A 152 0.70 4.51 -16.01
N LYS A 153 0.11 3.62 -16.82
CA LYS A 153 0.81 2.93 -17.90
C LYS A 153 1.24 3.91 -18.99
N GLY A 154 2.55 3.96 -19.25
CA GLY A 154 3.15 4.82 -20.29
C GLY A 154 3.20 6.30 -19.93
N GLN A 155 2.91 6.67 -18.68
CA GLN A 155 2.99 8.04 -18.18
C GLN A 155 4.18 8.24 -17.23
N ASN A 156 4.45 9.49 -16.88
CA ASN A 156 5.44 9.82 -15.85
C ASN A 156 4.85 9.56 -14.46
N VAL A 157 5.20 8.40 -13.89
CA VAL A 157 4.64 7.90 -12.62
C VAL A 157 4.95 8.85 -11.46
N ASP A 158 6.13 9.46 -11.43
CA ASP A 158 6.50 10.42 -10.38
C ASP A 158 5.60 11.66 -10.39
N GLN A 159 5.39 12.25 -11.57
CA GLN A 159 4.51 13.42 -11.70
C GLN A 159 3.06 13.09 -11.37
N LEU A 160 2.58 11.93 -11.82
CA LEU A 160 1.19 11.53 -11.60
C LEU A 160 0.93 11.20 -10.12
N MET A 161 1.90 10.58 -9.42
CA MET A 161 1.83 10.40 -7.97
C MET A 161 1.90 11.73 -7.21
N ASP A 162 2.72 12.68 -7.66
CA ASP A 162 2.75 14.01 -7.05
C ASP A 162 1.42 14.74 -7.21
N SER A 163 0.74 14.58 -8.36
CA SER A 163 -0.62 15.08 -8.56
C SER A 163 -1.61 14.42 -7.59
N VAL A 164 -1.64 13.09 -7.52
CA VAL A 164 -2.51 12.36 -6.58
C VAL A 164 -2.28 12.80 -5.13
N LEU A 165 -1.03 12.91 -4.70
CA LEU A 165 -0.71 13.36 -3.34
C LEU A 165 -1.12 14.81 -3.07
N LYS A 166 -1.04 15.71 -4.05
CA LYS A 166 -1.47 17.11 -3.91
C LYS A 166 -2.99 17.26 -3.83
N GLU A 167 -3.74 16.30 -4.35
CA GLU A 167 -5.19 16.27 -4.17
C GLU A 167 -5.54 15.85 -2.73
N ILE A 168 -4.86 14.82 -2.21
CA ILE A 168 -5.03 14.34 -0.83
C ILE A 168 -4.58 15.40 0.17
N PHE A 169 -3.45 16.05 -0.10
CA PHE A 169 -2.84 17.08 0.74
C PHE A 169 -2.72 18.39 -0.01
N PRO A 170 -3.82 19.16 -0.14
CA PRO A 170 -3.79 20.44 -0.81
C PRO A 170 -2.75 21.36 -0.19
N ARG A 171 -2.00 22.08 -1.04
CA ARG A 171 -0.93 23.03 -0.64
C ARG A 171 0.33 22.37 -0.06
N ALA A 172 0.42 21.04 -0.06
CA ALA A 172 1.64 20.37 0.36
C ALA A 172 2.79 20.64 -0.62
N THR A 173 3.99 20.81 -0.05
CA THR A 173 5.24 20.68 -0.78
C THR A 173 5.65 19.20 -0.74
N LEU A 174 5.97 18.64 -1.91
CA LEU A 174 6.35 17.24 -2.04
C LEU A 174 7.84 17.13 -2.34
N THR A 175 8.55 16.33 -1.54
CA THR A 175 10.00 16.13 -1.72
C THR A 175 10.31 14.62 -1.77
N PRO A 176 11.12 14.14 -2.73
CA PRO A 176 11.59 12.75 -2.74
C PRO A 176 12.43 12.39 -1.51
N PHE A 177 12.35 11.15 -1.02
CA PHE A 177 13.24 10.63 0.03
C PHE A 177 13.50 9.11 -0.03
#